data_AF-A0A967Y3N7-F1
#
_entry.id   AF-A0A967Y3N7-F1
#
_cell.length_a   1.000
_cell.length_b   1.000
_cell.length_c   1.000
_cell.angle_alpha   90.00
_cell.angle_beta   90.00
_cell.angle_gamma   90.00
#
_symmetry.space_group_name_H-M   'P 1'
#
loop_
_entity.id
_entity.type
_entity.pdbx_description
1 polymer ?
#
loop_
_entity_poly.entity_id
_entity_poly.type
_entity_poly.pdbx_seq_one_letter_code
_entity_poly.pdbx_strand_id
1 'polypeptide(L)'
;MTAIETGPSRDGEPVDPAVERLARMLHDAFVDYHDRYLEVTHRAQRRFLDRDWEAHQTDTTERLSLHKRLVRGVVDAARLVIPDDDLAARALWVRARRR
;
A
#
# COMPACT_ATOMS: atom_id res chain seq x y z
N MET A 1 -24.18 -4.03 33.71
CA MET A 1 -23.04 -4.59 32.95
C MET A 1 -22.53 -3.47 32.09
N THR A 2 -21.64 -2.66 32.67
CA THR A 2 -21.42 -1.25 32.31
C THR A 2 -20.07 -1.10 31.61
N ALA A 3 -20.08 -0.24 30.58
CA ALA A 3 -19.05 0.22 29.67
C ALA A 3 -17.58 0.09 30.11
N ILE A 4 -16.73 -0.31 29.15
CA ILE A 4 -15.28 -0.18 29.21
C ILE A 4 -14.94 1.29 28.91
N GLU A 5 -14.58 2.05 29.93
CA GLU A 5 -14.00 3.38 29.81
C GLU A 5 -12.48 3.27 29.57
N THR A 6 -12.02 3.70 28.40
CA THR A 6 -10.60 3.90 28.10
C THR A 6 -10.24 5.37 28.33
N GLY A 7 -9.39 5.64 29.34
CA GLY A 7 -8.91 6.97 29.70
C GLY A 7 -7.93 7.61 28.69
N PRO A 8 -7.65 8.92 28.82
CA PRO A 8 -7.25 9.77 27.70
C PRO A 8 -5.73 9.77 27.44
N SER A 9 -5.36 9.65 26.17
CA SER A 9 -4.02 10.00 25.67
C SER A 9 -3.94 11.51 25.41
N ARG A 10 -2.74 12.10 25.46
CA ARG A 10 -2.48 13.55 25.59
C ARG A 10 -3.10 14.49 24.53
N ASP A 11 -3.72 13.96 23.48
CA ASP A 11 -4.58 14.67 22.51
C ASP A 11 -5.85 13.81 22.30
N GLY A 12 -6.89 14.02 23.12
CA GLY A 12 -7.99 13.07 23.37
C GLY A 12 -9.01 12.83 22.25
N GLU A 13 -8.65 12.92 20.97
CA GLU A 13 -9.54 12.49 19.88
C GLU A 13 -9.37 10.97 19.65
N PRO A 14 -10.44 10.16 19.69
CA PRO A 14 -10.35 8.74 19.39
C PRO A 14 -9.70 8.53 18.02
N VAL A 15 -8.65 7.69 17.96
CA VAL A 15 -8.01 7.32 16.70
C VAL A 15 -9.04 6.62 15.84
N ASP A 16 -9.44 7.29 14.76
CA ASP A 16 -10.38 6.76 13.80
C ASP A 16 -9.82 5.46 13.18
N PRO A 17 -10.46 4.30 13.41
CA PRO A 17 -9.96 3.02 12.90
C PRO A 17 -9.84 2.98 11.38
N ALA A 18 -10.62 3.77 10.65
CA ALA A 18 -10.54 3.87 9.20
C ALA A 18 -9.26 4.59 8.75
N VAL A 19 -8.84 5.65 9.47
CA VAL A 19 -7.59 6.39 9.21
C VAL A 19 -6.41 5.44 9.28
N GLU A 20 -6.34 4.70 10.38
CA GLU A 20 -5.24 3.79 10.66
C GLU A 20 -5.25 2.57 9.71
N ARG A 21 -6.44 2.06 9.36
CA ARG A 21 -6.58 1.00 8.37
C ARG A 21 -6.12 1.45 6.99
N LEU A 22 -6.50 2.64 6.54
CA LEU A 22 -6.08 3.17 5.24
C LEU A 22 -4.56 3.40 5.20
N ALA A 23 -3.98 4.00 6.24
CA ALA A 23 -2.54 4.22 6.33
C ALA A 23 -1.74 2.91 6.22
N ARG A 24 -2.10 1.89 7.01
CA ARG A 24 -1.46 0.57 6.95
C ARG A 24 -1.63 -0.10 5.58
N MET A 25 -2.84 -0.07 5.02
CA MET A 25 -3.10 -0.65 3.70
C MET A 25 -2.18 -0.07 2.62
N LEU A 26 -1.98 1.26 2.62
CA LEU A 26 -1.11 1.94 1.66
C LEU A 26 0.36 1.64 1.91
N HIS A 27 0.78 1.64 3.18
CA HIS A 27 2.14 1.30 3.57
C HIS A 27 2.50 -0.13 3.17
N ASP A 28 1.68 -1.10 3.55
CA ASP A 28 1.94 -2.52 3.31
C ASP A 28 1.97 -2.81 1.82
N ALA A 29 1.11 -2.16 1.03
CA ALA A 29 1.15 -2.32 -0.40
C ALA A 29 2.35 -1.66 -1.08
N PHE A 30 2.87 -0.55 -0.52
CA PHE A 30 4.13 0.01 -0.97
C PHE A 30 5.29 -0.93 -0.68
N VAL A 31 5.34 -1.51 0.52
CA VAL A 31 6.35 -2.50 0.90
C VAL A 31 6.29 -3.71 -0.04
N ASP A 32 5.11 -4.29 -0.27
CA ASP A 32 4.93 -5.41 -1.21
C ASP A 32 5.35 -5.05 -2.64
N TYR A 33 5.02 -3.85 -3.12
CA TYR A 33 5.51 -3.36 -4.41
C TYR A 33 7.04 -3.26 -4.45
N HIS A 34 7.64 -2.70 -3.41
CA HIS A 34 9.07 -2.48 -3.33
C HIS A 34 9.84 -3.80 -3.29
N ASP A 35 9.40 -4.74 -2.47
CA ASP A 35 10.01 -6.06 -2.33
C ASP A 35 9.98 -6.82 -3.65
N ARG A 36 8.81 -6.87 -4.32
CA ARG A 36 8.71 -7.51 -5.65
C ARG A 36 9.53 -6.78 -6.72
N TYR A 37 9.63 -5.46 -6.65
CA TYR A 37 10.46 -4.70 -7.57
C TYR A 37 11.94 -5.05 -7.40
N LEU A 38 12.41 -5.18 -6.16
CA LEU A 38 13.77 -5.60 -5.83
C LEU A 38 14.02 -7.04 -6.26
N GLU A 39 13.09 -7.96 -6.00
CA GLU A 39 13.19 -9.35 -6.46
C GLU A 39 13.42 -9.45 -7.97
N VAL A 40 12.62 -8.74 -8.78
CA VAL A 40 12.80 -8.72 -10.24
C VAL A 40 14.14 -8.09 -10.63
N THR A 41 14.52 -7.00 -9.97
CA THR A 41 15.77 -6.29 -10.28
C THR A 41 17.01 -7.11 -9.92
N HIS A 42 16.99 -7.87 -8.82
CA HIS A 42 18.10 -8.72 -8.40
C HIS A 42 18.37 -9.90 -9.36
N ARG A 43 17.37 -10.33 -10.14
CA ARG A 43 17.56 -11.38 -11.16
C ARG A 43 18.48 -10.93 -12.30
N ALA A 44 18.55 -9.62 -12.57
CA ALA A 44 19.21 -9.07 -13.76
C ALA A 44 20.68 -9.51 -13.91
N GLN A 45 21.45 -9.53 -12.81
CA GLN A 45 22.85 -9.95 -12.83
C GLN A 45 22.99 -11.39 -13.31
N ARG A 46 22.16 -12.31 -12.78
CA ARG A 46 22.20 -13.72 -13.16
C ARG A 46 21.79 -13.90 -14.62
N ARG A 47 20.69 -13.27 -15.06
CA ARG A 47 20.25 -13.32 -16.47
C ARG A 47 21.34 -12.88 -17.43
N PHE A 48 22.06 -11.81 -17.08
CA PHE A 48 23.16 -11.31 -17.89
C PHE A 48 24.33 -12.30 -17.97
N LEU A 49 24.78 -12.84 -16.83
CA LEU A 49 25.90 -13.79 -16.78
C LEU A 49 25.59 -15.08 -17.53
N ASP A 50 24.34 -15.55 -17.45
CA ASP A 50 23.86 -16.75 -18.12
C ASP A 50 23.52 -16.52 -19.60
N ARG A 51 23.58 -15.26 -20.08
CA ARG A 51 23.16 -14.82 -21.43
C ARG A 51 21.70 -15.15 -21.74
N ASP A 52 20.85 -15.17 -20.72
CA ASP A 52 19.42 -15.46 -20.81
C ASP A 52 18.64 -14.20 -21.18
N TRP A 53 18.71 -13.84 -22.46
CA TRP A 53 18.10 -12.61 -22.98
C TRP A 53 16.58 -12.67 -23.00
N GLU A 54 16.01 -13.84 -23.25
CA GLU A 54 14.56 -14.01 -23.25
C GLU A 54 13.99 -13.73 -21.85
N ALA A 55 14.55 -14.34 -20.81
CA ALA A 55 14.06 -14.09 -19.47
C ALA A 55 14.37 -12.67 -18.98
N HIS A 56 15.47 -12.05 -19.43
CA HIS A 56 15.72 -10.63 -19.17
C HIS A 56 14.60 -9.72 -19.75
N GLN A 57 14.10 -10.04 -20.95
CA GLN A 57 12.96 -9.31 -21.54
C GLN A 57 11.66 -9.56 -20.78
N THR A 58 11.43 -10.78 -20.30
CA THR A 58 10.30 -11.10 -19.42
C THR A 58 10.37 -10.32 -18.11
N ASP A 59 11.52 -10.32 -17.42
CA ASP A 59 11.73 -9.56 -16.17
C ASP A 59 11.49 -8.04 -16.40
N THR A 60 11.89 -7.52 -17.57
CA THR A 60 11.63 -6.12 -17.96
C THR A 60 10.13 -5.83 -18.10
N THR A 61 9.40 -6.71 -18.76
CA THR A 61 7.94 -6.60 -18.94
C THR A 61 7.20 -6.71 -17.61
N GLU A 62 7.62 -7.66 -16.75
CA GLU A 62 7.09 -7.83 -15.41
C GLU A 62 7.25 -6.53 -14.61
N ARG A 63 8.47 -5.97 -14.55
CA ARG A 63 8.77 -4.74 -13.81
C ARG A 63 7.97 -3.53 -14.30
N LEU A 64 7.80 -3.37 -15.62
CA LEU A 64 6.98 -2.30 -16.20
C LEU A 64 5.51 -2.41 -15.81
N SER A 65 4.98 -3.63 -15.72
CA SER A 65 3.57 -3.87 -15.37
C SER A 65 3.30 -3.80 -13.86
N LEU A 66 4.32 -4.06 -13.02
CA LEU A 66 4.19 -4.31 -11.59
C LEU A 66 3.52 -3.15 -10.84
N HIS A 67 3.99 -1.93 -11.07
CA HIS A 67 3.47 -0.73 -10.39
C HIS A 67 1.99 -0.54 -10.65
N LYS A 68 1.59 -0.53 -11.93
CA LYS A 68 0.19 -0.31 -12.33
C LYS A 68 -0.74 -1.36 -11.73
N ARG A 69 -0.30 -2.61 -11.72
CA ARG A 69 -1.08 -3.75 -11.25
C ARG A 69 -1.30 -3.70 -9.72
N LEU A 70 -0.25 -3.39 -8.95
CA LEU A 70 -0.37 -3.28 -7.49
C LEU A 70 -1.13 -2.02 -7.06
N VAL A 71 -0.86 -0.87 -7.69
CA VAL A 71 -1.63 0.36 -7.41
C VAL A 71 -3.12 0.16 -7.67
N ARG A 72 -3.49 -0.55 -8.76
CA ARG A 72 -4.90 -0.85 -9.03
C ARG A 72 -5.54 -1.66 -7.91
N GLY A 73 -4.89 -2.73 -7.47
CA GLY A 73 -5.39 -3.57 -6.38
C GLY A 73 -5.61 -2.78 -5.09
N VAL A 74 -4.67 -1.89 -4.75
CA VAL A 74 -4.79 -1.03 -3.55
C VAL A 74 -5.92 -0.02 -3.68
N VAL A 75 -6.08 0.61 -4.85
CA VAL A 75 -7.19 1.53 -5.11
C VAL A 75 -8.52 0.81 -4.94
N ASP A 76 -8.65 -0.40 -5.49
CA ASP A 76 -9.88 -1.19 -5.38
C ASP A 76 -10.16 -1.62 -3.93
N ALA A 77 -9.12 -1.98 -3.16
CA ALA A 77 -9.26 -2.28 -1.74
C ALA A 77 -9.58 -1.04 -0.89
N ALA A 78 -8.96 0.10 -1.17
CA ALA A 78 -9.14 1.34 -0.43
C ALA A 78 -10.57 1.90 -0.59
N ARG A 79 -11.21 1.67 -1.74
CA ARG A 79 -12.64 2.03 -1.96
C ARG A 79 -13.59 1.37 -0.97
N LEU A 80 -13.22 0.23 -0.37
CA LEU A 80 -14.03 -0.43 0.66
C LEU A 80 -13.89 0.22 2.05
N VAL A 81 -12.89 1.09 2.23
CA VAL A 81 -12.59 1.78 3.49
C VAL A 81 -12.97 3.26 3.42
N ILE A 82 -12.86 3.86 2.24
CA ILE A 82 -13.13 5.28 2.01
C ILE A 82 -14.64 5.51 1.87
N PRO A 83 -15.23 6.48 2.59
CA PRO A 83 -16.63 6.86 2.42
C PRO A 83 -16.94 7.37 1.00
N ASP A 84 -18.17 7.19 0.54
CA ASP A 84 -18.63 7.73 -0.75
C ASP A 84 -18.82 9.25 -0.75
N ASP A 85 -18.95 9.87 0.42
CA ASP A 85 -19.00 11.33 0.56
C ASP A 85 -17.61 11.95 0.32
N ASP A 86 -17.50 12.82 -0.69
CA ASP A 86 -16.23 13.40 -1.14
C ASP A 86 -15.50 14.19 -0.03
N LEU A 87 -16.24 14.89 0.83
CA LEU A 87 -15.66 15.67 1.93
C LEU A 87 -15.08 14.75 3.01
N ALA A 88 -15.83 13.73 3.41
CA ALA A 88 -15.41 12.72 4.37
C ALA A 88 -14.24 11.88 3.82
N ALA A 89 -14.30 11.48 2.55
CA ALA A 89 -13.22 10.78 1.85
C ALA A 89 -11.92 11.59 1.88
N ARG A 90 -12.00 12.88 1.53
CA ARG A 90 -10.84 13.78 1.53
C ARG A 90 -10.27 13.96 2.95
N ALA A 91 -11.13 14.12 3.95
CA ALA A 91 -10.70 14.24 5.34
C ALA A 91 -9.98 12.98 5.84
N LEU A 92 -10.52 11.80 5.54
CA LEU A 92 -9.92 10.51 5.83
C LEU A 92 -8.53 10.38 5.19
N TRP A 93 -8.41 10.71 3.90
CA TRP A 93 -7.13 10.70 3.17
C TRP A 93 -6.07 11.60 3.80
N VAL A 94 -6.43 12.84 4.14
CA VAL A 94 -5.50 13.81 4.74
C VAL A 94 -5.02 13.33 6.11
N ARG A 95 -5.90 12.72 6.92
CA ARG A 95 -5.56 12.17 8.24
C ARG A 95 -4.68 10.93 8.10
N ALA A 96 -5.00 10.02 7.18
CA ALA A 96 -4.21 8.81 6.92
C ALA A 96 -2.80 9.13 6.44
N ARG A 97 -2.63 10.15 5.58
CA ARG A 97 -1.30 10.61 5.10
C ARG A 97 -0.38 11.16 6.19
N ARG A 98 -0.92 11.52 7.36
CA ARG A 98 -0.16 12.09 8.48
C ARG A 98 0.25 11.03 9.51
N ARG A 99 -0.18 9.78 9.32
CA ARG A 99 0.31 8.62 10.08
C ARG A 99 1.57 8.08 9.43
#